data_AF-A0A8T5QW22-F1
#
_entry.id   AF-A0A8T5QW22-F1
#
_cell.length_a   1.000
_cell.length_b   1.000
_cell.length_c   1.000
_cell.angle_alpha   90.00
_cell.angle_beta   90.00
_cell.angle_gamma   90.00
#
_symmetry.space_group_name_H-M   'P 1'
#
loop_
_entity.id
_entity.type
_entity.pdbx_description
1 polymer ?
#
loop_
_entity_poly.entity_id
_entity_poly.type
_entity_poly.pdbx_seq_one_letter_code
_entity_poly.pdbx_strand_id
1 'polypeptide(L)'
;MADKDQIQKWLDEGTITKAQAQKMLSDSSKKDNESKSNKLIAIASIIGVVLIFIGFAWIVAMNWHQFPDFFKVFILVTSTLAAFISGVILREKVSEWSGRSMLTLGALMYLLSLFLISQIYNLATTVQHYAWLLFFAWTVILLTAYFLNSKENLFVTLVLFFIWLVLEYSASLEFVREAEALFAAIIILLFTGSLLFGLTMLHASLNHRFAGLYRFWTVFYFMLIFYFLSFQFSLPLISIFSLSARILTPFLVFYLFICFIGFLGGTLLASNKSKVALKQSLIFLGIVFLIFLMVLATKISKEEAGYCNLRSCYNINNQEDCENPSLSVYNCEWRNNYCSQTNCNAYLSEDECISKDCRWNGNNCFYKEFDYYSNEESCRIYNNQKSSCEAKSTCNWVPSYFNYNGSLPMFYWSLWLIYNAIFIGFILLMVWYGQLVGSTHVVNLAVGAFVLEVISRYFGFWMDIGGYLGFSFLSILDGIGLIFGAWYIPKIRRKLIKDIDKDEDVQ
;
A
#
# COMPACT_ATOMS: atom_id res chain seq x y z
N MET A 1 -34.32 -7.78 -13.77
CA MET A 1 -34.73 -8.41 -15.05
C MET A 1 -34.73 -9.90 -14.79
N ALA A 2 -35.76 -10.61 -15.21
CA ALA A 2 -35.96 -12.00 -14.78
C ALA A 2 -34.82 -12.89 -15.29
N ASP A 3 -34.21 -13.66 -14.38
CA ASP A 3 -33.18 -14.63 -14.68
C ASP A 3 -33.77 -15.77 -15.54
N LYS A 4 -32.94 -16.47 -16.33
CA LYS A 4 -33.39 -17.64 -17.12
C LYS A 4 -34.08 -18.67 -16.23
N ASP A 5 -33.53 -18.89 -15.04
CA ASP A 5 -34.07 -19.82 -14.05
C ASP A 5 -35.41 -19.33 -13.49
N GLN A 6 -35.60 -18.02 -13.39
CA GLN A 6 -36.85 -17.40 -12.92
C GLN A 6 -37.96 -17.46 -13.99
N ILE A 7 -37.60 -17.27 -15.26
CA ILE A 7 -38.52 -17.45 -16.39
C ILE A 7 -38.94 -18.91 -16.52
N GLN A 8 -38.01 -19.85 -16.26
CA GLN A 8 -38.31 -21.28 -16.25
C GLN A 8 -39.24 -21.64 -15.07
N LYS A 9 -39.00 -21.10 -13.88
CA LYS A 9 -39.86 -21.27 -12.70
C LYS A 9 -41.29 -20.79 -12.96
N TRP A 10 -41.47 -19.60 -13.54
CA TRP A 10 -42.80 -19.09 -13.92
C TRP A 10 -43.49 -19.89 -15.03
N LEU A 11 -42.72 -20.53 -15.91
CA LEU A 11 -43.27 -21.44 -16.91
C LEU A 11 -43.77 -22.74 -16.26
N ASP A 12 -43.00 -23.27 -15.32
CA ASP A 12 -43.31 -24.52 -14.60
C ASP A 12 -44.49 -24.32 -13.62
N GLU A 13 -44.62 -23.13 -13.03
CA GLU A 13 -45.75 -22.70 -12.18
C GLU A 13 -47.01 -22.35 -12.97
N GLY A 14 -46.93 -22.28 -14.30
CA GLY A 14 -48.06 -21.92 -15.18
C GLY A 14 -48.43 -20.43 -15.15
N THR A 15 -47.64 -19.60 -14.47
CA THR A 15 -47.81 -18.13 -14.40
C THR A 15 -47.64 -17.48 -15.78
N ILE A 16 -46.81 -18.07 -16.64
CA ILE A 16 -46.61 -17.62 -18.02
C ILE A 16 -46.77 -18.78 -19.01
N THR A 17 -47.21 -18.46 -20.23
CA THR A 17 -47.31 -19.44 -21.31
C THR A 17 -45.95 -19.73 -21.95
N LYS A 18 -45.81 -20.90 -22.61
CA LYS A 18 -44.60 -21.24 -23.39
C LYS A 18 -44.20 -20.16 -24.40
N ALA A 19 -45.18 -19.52 -25.04
CA ALA A 19 -44.94 -18.42 -25.97
C ALA A 19 -44.40 -17.16 -25.28
N GLN A 20 -44.91 -16.82 -24.08
CA GLN A 20 -44.42 -15.69 -23.28
C GLN A 20 -43.01 -15.97 -22.74
N ALA A 21 -42.73 -17.19 -22.26
CA ALA A 21 -41.40 -17.58 -21.80
C ALA A 21 -40.36 -17.51 -22.92
N GLN A 22 -40.67 -18.02 -24.12
CA GLN A 22 -39.77 -17.90 -25.28
C GLN A 22 -39.49 -16.45 -25.64
N LYS A 23 -40.51 -15.57 -25.61
CA LYS A 23 -40.35 -14.14 -25.88
C LYS A 23 -39.49 -13.44 -24.81
N MET A 24 -39.71 -13.75 -23.53
CA MET A 24 -38.93 -13.22 -22.42
C MET A 24 -37.46 -13.68 -22.48
N LEU A 25 -37.22 -14.94 -22.84
CA LEU A 25 -35.87 -15.48 -23.05
C LEU A 25 -35.18 -14.83 -24.25
N SER A 26 -35.90 -14.61 -25.36
CA SER A 26 -35.34 -13.92 -26.52
C SER A 26 -34.97 -12.47 -26.21
N ASP A 27 -35.85 -11.75 -25.50
CA ASP A 27 -35.62 -10.35 -25.14
C ASP A 27 -34.48 -10.19 -24.12
N SER A 28 -34.40 -11.11 -23.15
CA SER A 28 -33.29 -11.18 -22.19
C SER A 28 -31.95 -11.47 -22.90
N SER A 29 -31.93 -12.45 -23.81
CA SER A 29 -30.73 -12.80 -24.58
C SER A 29 -30.25 -11.70 -25.52
N LYS A 30 -31.17 -10.97 -26.17
CA LYS A 30 -30.84 -9.80 -27.01
C LYS A 30 -30.17 -8.71 -26.20
N LYS A 31 -30.72 -8.39 -25.04
CA LYS A 31 -30.20 -7.32 -24.17
C LYS A 31 -28.87 -7.69 -23.51
N ASP A 32 -28.70 -8.95 -23.15
CA ASP A 32 -27.41 -9.48 -22.69
C ASP A 32 -26.34 -9.41 -23.78
N ASN A 33 -26.69 -9.76 -25.02
CA ASN A 33 -25.79 -9.64 -26.16
C ASN A 33 -25.46 -8.18 -26.48
N GLU A 34 -26.43 -7.26 -26.43
CA GLU A 34 -26.18 -5.81 -26.56
C GLU A 34 -25.29 -5.29 -25.43
N SER A 35 -25.53 -5.70 -24.17
CA SER A 35 -24.71 -5.29 -23.02
C SER A 35 -23.27 -5.80 -23.12
N LYS A 36 -23.09 -7.08 -23.50
CA LYS A 36 -21.76 -7.66 -23.75
C LYS A 36 -21.07 -7.00 -24.93
N SER A 37 -21.78 -6.76 -26.03
CA SER A 37 -21.28 -6.03 -27.19
C SER A 37 -20.83 -4.62 -26.82
N ASN A 38 -21.67 -3.86 -26.09
CA ASN A 38 -21.33 -2.52 -25.62
C ASN A 38 -20.12 -2.50 -24.67
N LYS A 39 -19.97 -3.52 -23.81
CA LYS A 39 -18.76 -3.67 -22.97
C LYS A 39 -17.52 -3.99 -23.80
N LEU A 40 -17.62 -4.89 -24.78
CA LEU A 40 -16.52 -5.19 -25.69
C LEU A 40 -16.12 -3.97 -26.52
N ILE A 41 -17.09 -3.21 -27.04
CA ILE A 41 -16.87 -1.95 -27.76
C ILE A 41 -16.20 -0.93 -26.85
N ALA A 42 -16.61 -0.82 -25.58
CA ALA A 42 -15.97 0.08 -24.61
C ALA A 42 -14.52 -0.30 -24.33
N ILE A 43 -14.24 -1.59 -24.08
CA ILE A 43 -12.87 -2.09 -23.86
C ILE A 43 -12.03 -1.88 -25.12
N ALA A 44 -12.54 -2.24 -26.29
CA ALA A 44 -11.87 -2.02 -27.57
C ALA A 44 -11.61 -0.54 -27.85
N SER A 45 -12.56 0.35 -27.53
CA SER A 45 -12.42 1.80 -27.66
C SER A 45 -11.33 2.36 -26.75
N ILE A 46 -11.27 1.91 -25.50
CA ILE A 46 -10.24 2.34 -24.54
C ILE A 46 -8.86 1.84 -25.00
N ILE A 47 -8.75 0.57 -25.37
CA ILE A 47 -7.51 -0.01 -25.90
C ILE A 47 -7.07 0.74 -27.17
N GLY A 48 -8.01 1.00 -28.08
CA GLY A 48 -7.77 1.78 -29.29
C GLY A 48 -7.24 3.18 -28.98
N VAL A 49 -7.83 3.87 -28.01
CA VAL A 49 -7.36 5.19 -27.55
C VAL A 49 -5.94 5.13 -26.98
N VAL A 50 -5.63 4.14 -26.15
CA VAL A 50 -4.27 3.97 -25.59
C VAL A 50 -3.27 3.68 -26.71
N LEU A 51 -3.61 2.82 -27.67
CA LEU A 51 -2.77 2.52 -28.82
C LEU A 51 -2.56 3.75 -29.73
N ILE A 52 -3.61 4.55 -29.97
CA ILE A 52 -3.52 5.82 -30.71
C ILE A 52 -2.59 6.78 -29.97
N PHE A 53 -2.74 6.91 -28.65
CA PHE A 53 -1.88 7.74 -27.83
C PHE A 53 -0.40 7.32 -27.93
N ILE A 54 -0.12 6.03 -27.78
CA ILE A 54 1.23 5.47 -27.88
C ILE A 54 1.79 5.69 -29.30
N GLY A 55 1.00 5.39 -30.34
CA GLY A 55 1.41 5.56 -31.74
C GLY A 55 1.70 7.01 -32.08
N PHE A 56 0.85 7.94 -31.62
CA PHE A 56 1.08 9.37 -31.78
C PHE A 56 2.36 9.82 -31.07
N ALA A 57 2.54 9.43 -29.80
CA ALA A 57 3.76 9.74 -29.05
C ALA A 57 5.02 9.22 -29.77
N TRP A 58 4.95 8.03 -30.37
CA TRP A 58 6.06 7.42 -31.11
C TRP A 58 6.40 8.16 -32.41
N ILE A 59 5.40 8.50 -33.22
CA ILE A 59 5.59 9.25 -34.48
C ILE A 59 6.21 10.61 -34.18
N VAL A 60 5.71 11.27 -33.14
CA VAL A 60 6.20 12.55 -32.66
C VAL A 60 7.66 12.42 -32.21
N ALA A 61 7.98 11.39 -31.42
CA ALA A 61 9.34 11.13 -30.95
C ALA A 61 10.34 10.89 -32.09
N MET A 62 9.97 10.12 -33.12
CA MET A 62 10.86 9.82 -34.25
C MET A 62 11.23 11.04 -35.10
N ASN A 63 10.31 12.00 -35.25
CA ASN A 63 10.51 13.20 -36.08
C ASN A 63 10.87 14.45 -35.25
N TRP A 64 11.00 14.30 -33.93
CA TRP A 64 11.06 15.40 -32.97
C TRP A 64 12.23 16.36 -33.23
N HIS A 65 13.37 15.84 -33.68
CA HIS A 65 14.58 16.64 -33.92
C HIS A 65 14.46 17.59 -35.12
N GLN A 66 13.53 17.35 -36.04
CA GLN A 66 13.40 18.15 -37.28
C GLN A 66 12.57 19.43 -37.09
N PHE A 67 11.77 19.51 -36.01
CA PHE A 67 10.85 20.62 -35.80
C PHE A 67 11.45 21.72 -34.91
N PRO A 68 11.25 23.01 -35.23
CA PRO A 68 11.52 24.10 -34.31
C PRO A 68 10.64 24.01 -33.06
N ASP A 69 11.12 24.53 -31.93
CA ASP A 69 10.46 24.36 -30.63
C ASP A 69 9.04 24.93 -30.59
N PHE A 70 8.80 26.08 -31.23
CA PHE A 70 7.47 26.65 -31.35
C PHE A 70 6.48 25.71 -32.05
N PHE A 71 6.90 25.02 -33.12
CA PHE A 71 6.04 24.08 -33.85
C PHE A 71 5.73 22.84 -33.02
N LYS A 72 6.69 22.35 -32.22
CA LYS A 72 6.46 21.24 -31.30
C LYS A 72 5.35 21.58 -30.30
N VAL A 73 5.42 22.76 -29.68
CA VAL A 73 4.39 23.24 -28.73
C VAL A 73 3.04 23.38 -29.44
N PHE A 74 3.03 23.96 -30.64
CA PHE A 74 1.79 24.12 -31.41
C PHE A 74 1.10 22.79 -31.71
N ILE A 75 1.85 21.77 -32.15
CA ILE A 75 1.32 20.42 -32.41
C ILE A 75 0.74 19.81 -31.13
N LEU A 76 1.45 19.94 -30.00
CA LEU A 76 1.01 19.40 -28.72
C LEU A 76 -0.29 20.06 -28.23
N VAL A 77 -0.37 21.40 -28.26
CA VAL A 77 -1.55 22.14 -27.81
C VAL A 77 -2.76 21.86 -28.71
N THR A 78 -2.56 21.91 -30.04
CA THR A 78 -3.66 21.71 -30.99
C THR A 78 -4.18 20.28 -30.97
N SER A 79 -3.31 19.28 -30.84
CA SER A 79 -3.73 17.88 -30.76
C SER A 79 -4.50 17.57 -29.47
N THR A 80 -4.06 18.11 -28.31
CA THR A 80 -4.81 18.00 -27.06
C THR A 80 -6.19 18.66 -27.16
N LEU A 81 -6.28 19.88 -27.71
CA LEU A 81 -7.56 20.58 -27.90
C LEU A 81 -8.47 19.82 -28.85
N ALA A 82 -7.93 19.32 -29.97
CA ALA A 82 -8.67 18.54 -30.95
C ALA A 82 -9.26 17.26 -30.33
N ALA A 83 -8.52 16.57 -29.45
CA ALA A 83 -9.01 15.40 -28.74
C ALA A 83 -10.20 15.75 -27.82
N PHE A 84 -10.10 16.81 -27.02
CA PHE A 84 -11.21 17.24 -26.17
C PHE A 84 -12.45 17.66 -26.97
N ILE A 85 -12.27 18.50 -28.00
CA ILE A 85 -13.37 18.98 -28.85
C ILE A 85 -14.04 17.80 -29.56
N SER A 86 -13.23 16.92 -30.15
CA SER A 86 -13.74 15.70 -30.82
C SER A 86 -14.49 14.81 -29.84
N GLY A 87 -14.02 14.69 -28.59
CA GLY A 87 -14.71 13.92 -27.57
C GLY A 87 -16.08 14.47 -27.18
N VAL A 88 -16.22 15.80 -27.09
CA VAL A 88 -17.54 16.42 -26.87
C VAL A 88 -18.45 16.15 -28.07
N ILE A 89 -17.98 16.39 -29.30
CA ILE A 89 -18.79 16.21 -30.52
C ILE A 89 -19.21 14.74 -30.70
N LEU A 90 -18.29 13.79 -30.52
CA LEU A 90 -18.55 12.36 -30.67
C LEU A 90 -19.53 11.85 -29.61
N ARG A 91 -19.48 12.40 -28.39
CA ARG A 91 -20.40 12.06 -27.32
C ARG A 91 -21.85 12.41 -27.67
N GLU A 92 -22.05 13.54 -28.33
CA GLU A 92 -23.38 14.02 -28.73
C GLU A 92 -23.88 13.37 -30.02
N LYS A 93 -22.99 13.19 -31.01
CA LYS A 93 -23.41 12.84 -32.39
C LYS A 93 -23.25 11.37 -32.76
N VAL A 94 -22.38 10.62 -32.10
CA VAL A 94 -22.04 9.24 -32.51
C VAL A 94 -22.38 8.24 -31.42
N SER A 95 -21.64 8.27 -30.31
CA SER A 95 -21.90 7.39 -29.18
C SER A 95 -21.30 7.98 -27.91
N GLU A 96 -21.99 7.76 -26.79
CA GLU A 96 -21.49 8.23 -25.49
C GLU A 96 -20.12 7.61 -25.15
N TRP A 97 -19.89 6.34 -25.53
CA TRP A 97 -18.65 5.61 -25.24
C TRP A 97 -17.46 6.13 -26.05
N SER A 98 -17.64 6.36 -27.35
CA SER A 98 -16.60 6.96 -28.21
C SER A 98 -16.22 8.35 -27.71
N GLY A 99 -17.22 9.16 -27.36
CA GLY A 99 -17.00 10.49 -26.80
C GLY A 99 -16.22 10.45 -25.49
N ARG A 100 -16.63 9.62 -24.52
CA ARG A 100 -15.92 9.46 -23.24
C ARG A 100 -14.47 9.01 -23.43
N SER A 101 -14.22 8.04 -24.32
CA SER A 101 -12.88 7.54 -24.60
C SER A 101 -11.98 8.65 -25.17
N MET A 102 -12.51 9.48 -26.07
CA MET A 102 -11.79 10.60 -26.67
C MET A 102 -11.56 11.76 -25.67
N LEU A 103 -12.48 11.98 -24.72
CA LEU A 103 -12.24 12.92 -23.60
C LEU A 103 -11.12 12.44 -22.68
N THR A 104 -11.00 11.13 -22.46
CA THR A 104 -9.89 10.53 -21.72
C THR A 104 -8.59 10.62 -22.51
N LEU A 105 -8.63 10.42 -23.84
CA LEU A 105 -7.47 10.70 -24.70
C LEU A 105 -7.00 12.16 -24.53
N GLY A 106 -7.92 13.12 -24.54
CA GLY A 106 -7.60 14.53 -24.30
C GLY A 106 -6.89 14.75 -22.96
N ALA A 107 -7.35 14.11 -21.89
CA ALA A 107 -6.70 14.19 -20.57
C ALA A 107 -5.27 13.61 -20.57
N LEU A 108 -5.07 12.45 -21.20
CA LEU A 108 -3.74 11.82 -21.31
C LEU A 108 -2.80 12.62 -22.21
N MET A 109 -3.31 13.16 -23.32
CA MET A 109 -2.55 14.06 -24.19
C MET A 109 -2.20 15.35 -23.49
N TYR A 110 -3.07 15.91 -22.65
CA TYR A 110 -2.74 17.08 -21.84
C TYR A 110 -1.58 16.81 -20.87
N LEU A 111 -1.64 15.68 -20.15
CA LEU A 111 -0.56 15.24 -19.28
C LEU A 111 0.76 15.09 -20.06
N LEU A 112 0.73 14.40 -21.20
CA LEU A 112 1.91 14.22 -22.06
C LEU A 112 2.47 15.57 -22.56
N SER A 113 1.59 16.45 -23.06
CA SER A 113 1.96 17.75 -23.59
C SER A 113 2.65 18.61 -22.54
N LEU A 114 2.19 18.62 -21.29
CA LEU A 114 2.85 19.36 -20.20
C LEU A 114 4.29 18.92 -19.98
N PHE A 115 4.54 17.61 -19.93
CA PHE A 115 5.89 17.07 -19.71
C PHE A 115 6.81 17.30 -20.92
N LEU A 116 6.29 17.12 -22.15
CA LEU A 116 7.08 17.37 -23.36
C LEU A 116 7.42 18.86 -23.53
N ILE A 117 6.49 19.77 -23.23
CA ILE A 117 6.78 21.21 -23.25
C ILE A 117 7.87 21.56 -22.24
N SER A 118 7.79 21.00 -21.02
CA SER A 118 8.85 21.16 -20.02
C SER A 118 10.21 20.65 -20.51
N GLN A 119 10.24 19.56 -21.27
CA GLN A 119 11.48 19.00 -21.83
C GLN A 119 12.03 19.85 -22.96
N ILE A 120 11.18 20.35 -23.87
CA ILE A 120 11.58 21.23 -24.99
C ILE A 120 12.36 22.45 -24.46
N TYR A 121 11.87 23.07 -23.39
CA TYR A 121 12.48 24.25 -22.80
C TYR A 121 13.50 23.95 -21.69
N ASN A 122 13.87 22.67 -21.51
CA ASN A 122 14.83 22.22 -20.50
C ASN A 122 14.52 22.71 -19.07
N LEU A 123 13.23 22.75 -18.71
CA LEU A 123 12.77 23.19 -17.38
C LEU A 123 12.89 22.09 -16.33
N ALA A 124 13.10 20.84 -16.75
CA ALA A 124 13.01 19.64 -15.94
C ALA A 124 14.27 19.40 -15.10
N THR A 125 14.48 20.24 -14.09
CA THR A 125 15.75 20.30 -13.34
C THR A 125 15.69 19.66 -11.95
N THR A 126 14.52 19.50 -11.35
CA THR A 126 14.37 18.98 -9.97
C THR A 126 13.13 18.09 -9.81
N VAL A 127 13.09 17.29 -8.74
CA VAL A 127 11.89 16.51 -8.37
C VAL A 127 10.70 17.43 -8.09
N GLN A 128 10.94 18.57 -7.44
CA GLN A 128 9.93 19.59 -7.17
C GLN A 128 9.29 20.10 -8.47
N HIS A 129 10.07 20.30 -9.53
CA HIS A 129 9.56 20.72 -10.82
C HIS A 129 8.55 19.72 -11.40
N TYR A 130 8.87 18.42 -11.37
CA TYR A 130 7.95 17.39 -11.82
C TYR A 130 6.68 17.31 -10.98
N ALA A 131 6.78 17.54 -9.66
CA ALA A 131 5.62 17.63 -8.79
C ALA A 131 4.70 18.80 -9.20
N TRP A 132 5.25 19.98 -9.51
CA TRP A 132 4.46 21.10 -10.02
C TRP A 132 3.76 20.79 -11.35
N LEU A 133 4.43 20.11 -12.29
CA LEU A 133 3.78 19.69 -13.55
C LEU A 133 2.58 18.78 -13.29
N LEU A 134 2.72 17.82 -12.38
CA LEU A 134 1.62 16.92 -12.01
C LEU A 134 0.49 17.63 -11.29
N PHE A 135 0.79 18.64 -10.46
CA PHE A 135 -0.22 19.47 -9.81
C PHE A 135 -1.08 20.23 -10.83
N PHE A 136 -0.44 20.87 -11.82
CA PHE A 136 -1.16 21.56 -12.89
C PHE A 136 -1.95 20.58 -13.76
N ALA A 137 -1.34 19.44 -14.09
CA ALA A 137 -2.00 18.37 -14.82
C ALA A 137 -3.28 17.89 -14.10
N TRP A 138 -3.15 17.58 -12.81
CA TRP A 138 -4.24 17.17 -11.94
C TRP A 138 -5.37 18.20 -11.90
N THR A 139 -5.03 19.48 -11.70
CA THR A 139 -6.03 20.56 -11.57
C THR A 139 -6.90 20.67 -12.81
N VAL A 140 -6.29 20.71 -14.01
CA VAL A 140 -7.04 20.84 -15.26
C VAL A 140 -7.84 19.58 -15.56
N ILE A 141 -7.27 18.38 -15.35
CA ILE A 141 -8.00 17.14 -15.62
C ILE A 141 -9.18 16.98 -14.65
N LEU A 142 -9.02 17.38 -13.38
CA LEU A 142 -10.12 17.45 -12.40
C LEU A 142 -11.25 18.37 -12.90
N LEU A 143 -10.91 19.57 -13.37
CA LEU A 143 -11.88 20.50 -13.93
C LEU A 143 -12.62 19.89 -15.13
N THR A 144 -11.91 19.24 -16.06
CA THR A 144 -12.56 18.56 -17.19
C THR A 144 -13.47 17.42 -16.73
N ALA A 145 -13.09 16.69 -15.67
CA ALA A 145 -13.91 15.62 -15.13
C ALA A 145 -15.26 16.15 -14.62
N TYR A 146 -15.26 17.27 -13.90
CA TYR A 146 -16.48 17.88 -13.37
C TYR A 146 -17.30 18.61 -14.44
N PHE A 147 -16.67 19.45 -15.26
CA PHE A 147 -17.38 20.23 -16.29
C PHE A 147 -17.97 19.33 -17.38
N LEU A 148 -17.22 18.34 -17.84
CA LEU A 148 -17.68 17.40 -18.87
C LEU A 148 -18.36 16.17 -18.26
N ASN A 149 -18.44 16.10 -16.92
CA ASN A 149 -19.07 15.03 -16.18
C ASN A 149 -18.61 13.62 -16.61
N SER A 150 -17.29 13.47 -16.75
CA SER A 150 -16.57 12.28 -17.20
C SER A 150 -16.03 11.50 -16.00
N LYS A 151 -16.48 10.25 -15.84
CA LYS A 151 -16.04 9.38 -14.73
C LYS A 151 -14.62 8.89 -14.95
N GLU A 152 -14.27 8.70 -16.21
CA GLU A 152 -12.99 8.23 -16.70
C GLU A 152 -11.91 9.28 -16.44
N ASN A 153 -12.19 10.57 -16.71
CA ASN A 153 -11.26 11.66 -16.36
C ASN A 153 -11.13 11.82 -14.84
N LEU A 154 -12.20 11.59 -14.07
CA LEU A 154 -12.10 11.59 -12.60
C LEU A 154 -11.20 10.44 -12.11
N PHE A 155 -11.27 9.26 -12.74
CA PHE A 155 -10.37 8.16 -12.42
C PHE A 155 -8.91 8.54 -12.68
N VAL A 156 -8.60 9.10 -13.86
CA VAL A 156 -7.26 9.61 -14.20
C VAL A 156 -6.80 10.65 -13.18
N THR A 157 -7.69 11.55 -12.79
CA THR A 157 -7.42 12.59 -11.78
C THR A 157 -7.03 11.98 -10.43
N LEU A 158 -7.73 10.95 -9.96
CA LEU A 158 -7.45 10.32 -8.67
C LEU A 158 -6.11 9.57 -8.66
N VAL A 159 -5.77 8.89 -9.76
CA VAL A 159 -4.45 8.29 -9.95
C VAL A 159 -3.36 9.37 -9.95
N LEU A 160 -3.57 10.42 -10.72
CA LEU A 160 -2.60 11.50 -10.87
C LEU A 160 -2.37 12.27 -9.56
N PHE A 161 -3.44 12.48 -8.78
CA PHE A 161 -3.37 13.08 -7.46
C PHE A 161 -2.47 12.28 -6.52
N PHE A 162 -2.59 10.94 -6.52
CA PHE A 162 -1.75 10.09 -5.69
C PHE A 162 -0.27 10.15 -6.09
N ILE A 163 0.01 10.09 -7.39
CA ILE A 163 1.38 10.20 -7.93
C ILE A 163 1.98 11.57 -7.57
N TRP A 164 1.19 12.64 -7.74
CA TRP A 164 1.59 13.98 -7.32
C TRP A 164 1.92 14.06 -5.83
N LEU A 165 1.05 13.54 -4.95
CA LEU A 165 1.28 13.56 -3.50
C LEU A 165 2.57 12.88 -3.09
N VAL A 166 2.87 11.71 -3.67
CA VAL A 166 4.10 10.98 -3.38
C VAL A 166 5.32 11.78 -3.84
N LEU A 167 5.27 12.35 -5.05
CA LEU A 167 6.38 13.14 -5.58
C LEU A 167 6.59 14.45 -4.81
N GLU A 168 5.53 15.17 -4.49
CA GLU A 168 5.60 16.40 -3.68
C GLU A 168 6.17 16.10 -2.28
N TYR A 169 5.71 15.03 -1.64
CA TYR A 169 6.27 14.60 -0.37
C TYR A 169 7.76 14.26 -0.50
N SER A 170 8.15 13.52 -1.53
CA SER A 170 9.55 13.17 -1.77
C SER A 170 10.42 14.40 -2.05
N ALA A 171 9.90 15.41 -2.77
CA ALA A 171 10.60 16.65 -3.03
C ALA A 171 10.76 17.51 -1.77
N SER A 172 9.81 17.41 -0.83
CA SER A 172 9.88 18.08 0.47
C SER A 172 10.90 17.47 1.44
N LEU A 173 11.44 16.30 1.11
CA LEU A 173 12.39 15.56 1.92
C LEU A 173 13.78 15.62 1.27
N GLU A 174 14.63 16.56 1.69
CA GLU A 174 15.96 16.72 1.07
C GLU A 174 16.88 15.50 1.26
N PHE A 175 16.69 14.65 2.28
CA PHE A 175 17.45 13.40 2.48
C PHE A 175 16.69 12.44 3.40
N VAL A 176 16.03 11.41 2.86
CA VAL A 176 15.36 10.39 3.66
C VAL A 176 15.90 8.99 3.40
N ARG A 177 16.12 8.24 4.48
CA ARG A 177 16.38 6.79 4.41
C ARG A 177 15.07 6.08 4.07
N GLU A 178 15.12 5.09 3.18
CA GLU A 178 13.97 4.32 2.66
C GLU A 178 12.95 3.89 3.73
N ALA A 179 13.44 3.64 4.94
CA ALA A 179 12.69 3.20 6.10
C ALA A 179 11.65 4.22 6.65
N GLU A 180 11.91 5.53 6.55
CA GLU A 180 11.00 6.58 7.01
C GLU A 180 9.82 6.77 6.04
N ALA A 181 10.00 6.38 4.77
CA ALA A 181 8.99 6.53 3.73
C ALA A 181 7.75 5.64 3.95
N LEU A 182 7.91 4.47 4.58
CA LEU A 182 6.79 3.54 4.84
C LEU A 182 5.75 4.16 5.79
N PHE A 183 6.21 4.74 6.90
CA PHE A 183 5.31 5.36 7.88
C PHE A 183 4.62 6.59 7.29
N ALA A 184 5.36 7.40 6.52
CA ALA A 184 4.79 8.52 5.78
C ALA A 184 3.72 8.07 4.79
N ALA A 185 3.97 6.99 4.05
CA ALA A 185 3.01 6.43 3.10
C ALA A 185 1.72 5.99 3.79
N ILE A 186 1.79 5.36 4.97
CA ILE A 186 0.61 4.99 5.76
C ILE A 186 -0.19 6.24 6.17
N ILE A 187 0.48 7.30 6.64
CA ILE A 187 -0.16 8.57 6.99
C ILE A 187 -0.84 9.20 5.77
N ILE A 188 -0.13 9.29 4.64
CA ILE A 188 -0.67 9.86 3.40
C ILE A 188 -1.89 9.06 2.95
N LEU A 189 -1.82 7.73 2.90
CA LEU A 189 -2.95 6.88 2.54
C LEU A 189 -4.14 7.06 3.49
N LEU A 190 -3.90 7.14 4.81
CA LEU A 190 -4.95 7.29 5.81
C LEU A 190 -5.70 8.62 5.66
N PHE A 191 -4.98 9.72 5.53
CA PHE A 191 -5.58 11.05 5.39
C PHE A 191 -6.19 11.25 4.01
N THR A 192 -5.56 10.74 2.94
CA THR A 192 -6.17 10.72 1.60
C THR A 192 -7.48 9.94 1.62
N GLY A 193 -7.47 8.72 2.17
CA GLY A 193 -8.66 7.88 2.28
C GLY A 193 -9.77 8.55 3.10
N SER A 194 -9.40 9.23 4.18
CA SER A 194 -10.35 9.99 5.01
C SER A 194 -10.96 11.18 4.27
N LEU A 195 -10.15 11.94 3.52
CA LEU A 195 -10.64 12.99 2.63
C LEU A 195 -11.62 12.42 1.59
N LEU A 196 -11.25 11.32 0.93
CA LEU A 196 -12.11 10.68 -0.08
C LEU A 196 -13.40 10.11 0.53
N PHE A 197 -13.37 9.63 1.78
CA PHE A 197 -14.57 9.25 2.49
C PHE A 197 -15.49 10.47 2.70
N GLY A 198 -14.96 11.59 3.17
CA GLY A 198 -15.71 12.84 3.30
C GLY A 198 -16.34 13.28 1.97
N LEU A 199 -15.57 13.23 0.88
CA LEU A 199 -16.07 13.52 -0.46
C LEU A 199 -17.12 12.52 -0.94
N THR A 200 -16.97 11.23 -0.61
CA THR A 200 -17.97 10.19 -0.90
C THR A 200 -19.30 10.54 -0.24
N MET A 201 -19.28 10.91 1.04
CA MET A 201 -20.47 11.28 1.80
C MET A 201 -21.12 12.54 1.25
N LEU A 202 -20.32 13.57 0.95
CA LEU A 202 -20.80 14.81 0.36
C LEU A 202 -21.50 14.54 -0.98
N HIS A 203 -20.85 13.85 -1.90
CA HIS A 203 -21.41 13.56 -3.22
C HIS A 203 -22.62 12.63 -3.15
N ALA A 204 -22.63 11.66 -2.23
CA ALA A 204 -23.79 10.81 -1.99
C ALA A 204 -24.99 11.65 -1.50
N SER A 205 -24.76 12.62 -0.61
CA SER A 205 -25.79 13.54 -0.11
C SER A 205 -26.35 14.49 -1.18
N LEU A 206 -25.63 14.66 -2.29
CA LEU A 206 -26.01 15.45 -3.45
C LEU A 206 -26.52 14.57 -4.61
N ASN A 207 -26.64 13.25 -4.41
CA ASN A 207 -26.99 12.27 -5.45
C ASN A 207 -26.09 12.35 -6.70
N HIS A 208 -24.83 12.75 -6.52
CA HIS A 208 -23.90 12.90 -7.62
C HIS A 208 -23.30 11.56 -8.06
N ARG A 209 -23.19 11.33 -9.38
CA ARG A 209 -22.68 10.07 -9.96
C ARG A 209 -21.25 9.69 -9.57
N PHE A 210 -20.48 10.64 -9.05
CA PHE A 210 -19.08 10.44 -8.63
C PHE A 210 -18.94 9.81 -7.25
N ALA A 211 -20.00 9.79 -6.43
CA ALA A 211 -19.97 9.20 -5.11
C ALA A 211 -19.44 7.75 -5.13
N GLY A 212 -19.83 6.96 -6.14
CA GLY A 212 -19.36 5.58 -6.30
C GLY A 212 -17.86 5.47 -6.57
N LEU A 213 -17.27 6.42 -7.32
CA LEU A 213 -15.85 6.38 -7.64
C LEU A 213 -15.00 6.81 -6.44
N TYR A 214 -15.40 7.87 -5.73
CA TYR A 214 -14.76 8.24 -4.47
C TYR A 214 -14.83 7.13 -3.42
N ARG A 215 -15.95 6.41 -3.35
CA ARG A 215 -16.12 5.24 -2.47
C ARG A 215 -15.12 4.13 -2.81
N PHE A 216 -14.97 3.80 -4.09
CA PHE A 216 -14.02 2.79 -4.55
C PHE A 216 -12.60 3.13 -4.10
N TRP A 217 -12.15 4.37 -4.35
CA TRP A 217 -10.81 4.82 -3.99
C TRP A 217 -10.59 4.93 -2.48
N THR A 218 -11.63 5.27 -1.71
CA THR A 218 -11.61 5.22 -0.24
C THR A 218 -11.31 3.80 0.23
N VAL A 219 -12.06 2.81 -0.26
CA VAL A 219 -11.84 1.40 0.11
C VAL A 219 -10.46 0.93 -0.34
N PHE A 220 -10.02 1.30 -1.54
CA PHE A 220 -8.71 0.96 -2.07
C PHE A 220 -7.57 1.43 -1.16
N TYR A 221 -7.58 2.69 -0.70
CA TYR A 221 -6.52 3.19 0.18
C TYR A 221 -6.52 2.53 1.55
N PHE A 222 -7.69 2.30 2.15
CA PHE A 222 -7.75 1.58 3.42
C PHE A 222 -7.28 0.14 3.27
N MET A 223 -7.60 -0.51 2.16
CA MET A 223 -7.11 -1.85 1.86
C MET A 223 -5.59 -1.89 1.72
N LEU A 224 -4.99 -0.90 1.05
CA LEU A 224 -3.54 -0.76 0.98
C LEU A 224 -2.91 -0.57 2.37
N ILE A 225 -3.52 0.20 3.26
CA ILE A 225 -3.01 0.38 4.63
C ILE A 225 -3.00 -0.95 5.37
N PHE A 226 -4.13 -1.68 5.40
CA PHE A 226 -4.18 -2.98 6.07
C PHE A 226 -3.22 -3.99 5.44
N TYR A 227 -3.06 -3.97 4.11
CA TYR A 227 -2.09 -4.79 3.40
C TYR A 227 -0.64 -4.44 3.78
N PHE A 228 -0.26 -3.17 3.88
CA PHE A 228 1.09 -2.79 4.33
C PHE A 228 1.33 -3.18 5.78
N LEU A 229 0.32 -2.99 6.65
CA LEU A 229 0.40 -3.37 8.05
C LEU A 229 0.52 -4.89 8.24
N SER A 230 -0.08 -5.70 7.37
CA SER A 230 -0.05 -7.17 7.51
C SER A 230 1.34 -7.77 7.24
N PHE A 231 2.31 -7.02 6.70
CA PHE A 231 3.67 -7.51 6.49
C PHE A 231 4.53 -7.53 7.75
N GLN A 232 5.26 -8.62 7.91
CA GLN A 232 6.18 -8.86 9.00
C GLN A 232 7.27 -7.77 9.12
N PHE A 233 7.87 -7.38 7.99
CA PHE A 233 8.93 -6.36 7.96
C PHE A 233 8.43 -4.94 8.30
N SER A 234 7.14 -4.65 8.11
CA SER A 234 6.57 -3.34 8.35
C SER A 234 6.50 -2.98 9.84
N LEU A 235 6.27 -3.97 10.70
CA LEU A 235 6.04 -3.75 12.13
C LEU A 235 7.20 -3.07 12.87
N PRO A 236 8.46 -3.57 12.79
CA PRO A 236 9.58 -2.91 13.44
C PRO A 236 9.84 -1.52 12.84
N LEU A 237 9.70 -1.35 11.52
CA LEU A 237 9.85 -0.06 10.85
C LEU A 237 8.87 1.00 11.39
N ILE A 238 7.59 0.64 11.49
CA ILE A 238 6.55 1.54 12.00
C ILE A 238 6.82 1.89 13.47
N SER A 239 7.26 0.93 14.29
CA SER A 239 7.55 1.15 15.71
C SER A 239 8.58 2.28 15.94
N ILE A 240 9.63 2.31 15.12
CA ILE A 240 10.76 3.24 15.27
C ILE A 240 10.40 4.62 14.76
N PHE A 241 9.86 4.67 13.55
CA PHE A 241 9.66 5.91 12.79
C PHE A 241 8.35 6.61 13.13
N SER A 242 7.41 5.92 13.78
CA SER A 242 6.16 6.53 14.18
C SER A 242 6.41 7.72 15.12
N LEU A 243 5.91 8.89 14.70
CA LEU A 243 6.05 10.19 15.37
C LEU A 243 7.47 10.79 15.36
N SER A 244 8.34 10.43 14.42
CA SER A 244 9.60 11.16 14.20
C SER A 244 9.31 12.56 13.64
N ALA A 245 9.89 13.61 14.25
CA ALA A 245 9.75 14.99 13.78
C ALA A 245 10.25 15.19 12.34
N ARG A 246 11.16 14.35 11.86
CA ARG A 246 11.71 14.43 10.49
C ARG A 246 10.69 14.12 9.39
N ILE A 247 9.71 13.28 9.70
CA ILE A 247 8.70 12.83 8.72
C ILE A 247 7.62 13.91 8.51
N LEU A 248 7.39 14.74 9.53
CA LEU A 248 6.39 15.81 9.54
C LEU A 248 6.90 17.07 8.85
N THR A 249 7.12 16.99 7.54
CA THR A 249 7.47 18.17 6.74
C THR A 249 6.34 19.21 6.78
N PRO A 250 6.64 20.51 6.57
CA PRO A 250 5.60 21.54 6.49
C PRO A 250 4.50 21.20 5.47
N PHE A 251 4.90 20.62 4.33
CA PHE A 251 3.97 20.12 3.31
C PHE A 251 3.04 19.05 3.88
N LEU A 252 3.59 18.02 4.53
CA LEU A 252 2.77 16.94 5.09
C LEU A 252 1.80 17.49 6.12
N VAL A 253 2.25 18.31 7.07
CA VAL A 253 1.38 18.91 8.10
C VAL A 253 0.23 19.71 7.48
N PHE A 254 0.53 20.55 6.49
CA PHE A 254 -0.48 21.32 5.75
C PHE A 254 -1.47 20.41 5.02
N TYR A 255 -0.97 19.35 4.38
CA TYR A 255 -1.79 18.36 3.69
C TYR A 255 -2.74 17.61 4.65
N LEU A 256 -2.25 17.18 5.82
CA LEU A 256 -3.06 16.52 6.85
C LEU A 256 -4.19 17.43 7.33
N PHE A 257 -3.90 18.72 7.51
CA PHE A 257 -4.90 19.72 7.89
C PHE A 257 -6.01 19.88 6.84
N ILE A 258 -5.65 19.99 5.56
CA ILE A 258 -6.62 20.04 4.46
C ILE A 258 -7.49 18.78 4.43
N CYS A 259 -6.88 17.60 4.54
CA CYS A 259 -7.61 16.33 4.54
C CYS A 259 -8.60 16.24 5.71
N PHE A 260 -8.18 16.69 6.89
CA PHE A 260 -9.02 16.72 8.09
C PHE A 260 -10.22 17.65 7.91
N ILE A 261 -10.00 18.87 7.39
CA ILE A 261 -11.09 19.81 7.10
C ILE A 261 -12.04 19.23 6.05
N GLY A 262 -11.52 18.65 4.97
CA GLY A 262 -12.35 18.07 3.91
C GLY A 262 -13.18 16.87 4.39
N PHE A 263 -12.59 16.02 5.24
CA PHE A 263 -13.30 14.92 5.91
C PHE A 263 -14.43 15.45 6.81
N LEU A 264 -14.13 16.40 7.71
CA LEU A 264 -15.11 16.99 8.61
C LEU A 264 -16.24 17.69 7.83
N GLY A 265 -15.90 18.54 6.87
CA GLY A 265 -16.88 19.27 6.08
C GLY A 265 -17.82 18.33 5.32
N GLY A 266 -17.26 17.31 4.65
CA GLY A 266 -18.05 16.33 3.90
C GLY A 266 -18.95 15.47 4.78
N THR A 267 -18.46 15.03 5.94
CA THR A 267 -19.24 14.20 6.87
C THR A 267 -20.32 14.99 7.63
N LEU A 268 -20.03 16.22 8.06
CA LEU A 268 -21.01 17.08 8.75
C LEU A 268 -22.17 17.46 7.83
N LEU A 269 -21.87 17.89 6.60
CA LEU A 269 -22.91 18.24 5.62
C LEU A 269 -23.79 17.04 5.26
N ALA A 270 -23.22 15.84 5.15
CA ALA A 270 -23.96 14.62 4.86
C ALA A 270 -24.78 14.11 6.06
N SER A 271 -24.23 14.20 7.28
CA SER A 271 -24.88 13.73 8.50
C SER A 271 -26.10 14.57 8.88
N ASN A 272 -26.06 15.87 8.60
CA ASN A 272 -27.24 16.74 8.76
C ASN A 272 -28.41 16.33 7.86
N LYS A 273 -28.15 15.62 6.75
CA LYS A 273 -29.18 15.20 5.80
C LYS A 273 -29.73 13.79 6.05
N SER A 274 -28.98 12.87 6.68
CA SER A 274 -29.50 11.52 6.97
C SER A 274 -28.85 10.85 8.19
N LYS A 275 -29.68 10.13 8.97
CA LYS A 275 -29.20 9.28 10.08
C LYS A 275 -28.32 8.11 9.60
N VAL A 276 -28.54 7.63 8.38
CA VAL A 276 -27.72 6.58 7.75
C VAL A 276 -26.28 7.07 7.56
N ALA A 277 -26.10 8.33 7.15
CA ALA A 277 -24.79 8.93 6.98
C ALA A 277 -23.99 9.01 8.29
N LEU A 278 -24.68 9.32 9.40
CA LEU A 278 -24.07 9.33 10.73
C LEU A 278 -23.59 7.93 11.15
N LYS A 279 -24.41 6.89 10.93
CA LYS A 279 -24.02 5.49 11.23
C LYS A 279 -22.79 5.07 10.42
N GLN A 280 -22.72 5.41 9.14
CA GLN A 280 -21.55 5.12 8.30
C GLN A 280 -20.30 5.86 8.77
N SER A 281 -20.43 7.11 9.22
CA SER A 281 -19.32 7.91 9.74
C SER A 281 -18.77 7.33 11.05
N LEU A 282 -19.63 6.82 11.93
CA LEU A 282 -19.20 6.13 13.16
C LEU A 282 -18.44 4.84 12.87
N ILE A 283 -18.91 4.02 11.91
CA ILE A 283 -18.20 2.81 11.48
C ILE A 283 -16.82 3.18 10.92
N PHE A 284 -16.76 4.21 10.07
CA PHE A 284 -15.50 4.70 9.50
C PHE A 284 -14.53 5.18 10.58
N LEU A 285 -15.01 5.94 11.57
CA LEU A 285 -14.19 6.39 12.70
C LEU A 285 -13.67 5.20 13.51
N GLY A 286 -14.46 4.14 13.67
CA GLY A 286 -14.02 2.87 14.27
C GLY A 286 -12.88 2.21 13.51
N ILE A 287 -12.92 2.22 12.16
CA ILE A 287 -11.84 1.68 11.31
C ILE A 287 -10.56 2.52 11.46
N VAL A 288 -10.68 3.86 11.45
CA VAL A 288 -9.53 4.77 11.66
C VAL A 288 -8.92 4.55 13.04
N PHE A 289 -9.77 4.41 14.07
CA PHE A 289 -9.33 4.12 15.44
C PHE A 289 -8.63 2.77 15.54
N LEU A 290 -9.12 1.73 14.84
CA LEU A 290 -8.46 0.43 14.77
C LEU A 290 -7.07 0.54 14.14
N ILE A 291 -6.92 1.25 13.02
CA ILE A 291 -5.61 1.49 12.40
C ILE A 291 -4.66 2.21 13.36
N PHE A 292 -5.17 3.22 14.09
CA PHE A 292 -4.39 3.92 15.10
C PHE A 292 -3.93 2.99 16.23
N LEU A 293 -4.81 2.12 16.74
CA LEU A 293 -4.46 1.12 17.75
C LEU A 293 -3.42 0.11 17.23
N MET A 294 -3.54 -0.31 15.97
CA MET A 294 -2.52 -1.15 15.33
C MET A 294 -1.18 -0.42 15.36
N VAL A 295 -1.09 0.78 14.78
CA VAL A 295 0.17 1.57 14.79
C VAL A 295 0.74 1.75 16.21
N LEU A 296 -0.09 2.05 17.22
CA LEU A 296 0.36 2.16 18.61
C LEU A 296 0.88 0.84 19.19
N ALA A 297 0.24 -0.29 18.88
CA ALA A 297 0.67 -1.60 19.37
C ALA A 297 2.11 -1.93 18.92
N THR A 298 2.54 -1.45 17.76
CA THR A 298 3.93 -1.63 17.31
C THR A 298 4.97 -0.94 18.22
N LYS A 299 4.59 0.11 18.96
CA LYS A 299 5.51 0.84 19.87
C LYS A 299 5.82 0.11 21.16
N ILE A 300 5.00 -0.86 21.57
CA ILE A 300 5.14 -1.53 22.87
C ILE A 300 6.51 -2.21 23.00
N SER A 301 7.06 -2.74 21.90
CA SER A 301 8.32 -3.50 21.87
C SER A 301 9.46 -2.79 21.13
N LYS A 302 9.46 -1.44 21.09
CA LYS A 302 10.42 -0.63 20.30
C LYS A 302 11.89 -1.00 20.51
N GLU A 303 12.25 -1.52 21.68
CA GLU A 303 13.63 -1.90 22.04
C GLU A 303 13.92 -3.40 21.99
N GLU A 304 12.93 -4.24 21.65
CA GLU A 304 13.10 -5.70 21.62
C GLU A 304 13.72 -6.21 20.32
N ALA A 305 13.66 -5.43 19.24
CA ALA A 305 14.29 -5.76 17.97
C ALA A 305 15.73 -5.22 17.92
N GLY A 306 16.68 -6.11 17.65
CA GLY A 306 18.10 -5.79 17.69
C GLY A 306 18.97 -7.02 17.62
N TYR A 307 20.28 -6.78 17.63
CA TYR A 307 21.26 -7.85 17.67
C TYR A 307 22.02 -7.81 18.99
N CYS A 308 22.46 -9.00 19.39
CA CYS A 308 23.28 -9.20 20.57
C CYS A 308 24.71 -9.44 20.10
N ASN A 309 25.59 -8.48 20.39
CA ASN A 309 27.00 -8.58 20.04
C ASN A 309 27.86 -8.74 21.28
N LEU A 310 29.11 -9.12 21.08
CA LEU A 310 30.12 -9.07 22.12
C LEU A 310 30.22 -7.65 22.69
N ARG A 311 30.29 -7.54 24.02
CA ARG A 311 30.46 -6.27 24.72
C ARG A 311 31.86 -5.71 24.40
N SER A 312 31.88 -4.64 23.64
CA SER A 312 33.09 -3.89 23.31
C SER A 312 33.61 -3.15 24.55
N CYS A 313 34.94 -3.03 24.70
CA CYS A 313 35.55 -2.23 25.77
C CYS A 313 35.01 -0.80 25.80
N TYR A 314 34.76 -0.21 24.64
CA TYR A 314 34.23 1.15 24.51
C TYR A 314 32.82 1.35 25.09
N ASN A 315 32.10 0.26 25.40
CA ASN A 315 30.77 0.34 26.03
C ASN A 315 30.86 0.38 27.57
N ILE A 316 32.06 0.27 28.15
CA ILE A 316 32.28 0.25 29.60
C ILE A 316 32.70 1.66 30.06
N ASN A 317 31.89 2.24 30.95
CA ASN A 317 32.00 3.65 31.32
C ASN A 317 32.64 3.88 32.70
N ASN A 318 33.11 2.83 33.38
CA ASN A 318 33.78 2.94 34.66
C ASN A 318 35.03 2.06 34.71
N GLN A 319 35.97 2.44 35.57
CA GLN A 319 37.28 1.81 35.65
C GLN A 319 37.21 0.38 36.22
N GLU A 320 36.38 0.15 37.24
CA GLU A 320 36.24 -1.16 37.91
C GLU A 320 35.73 -2.23 36.94
N ASP A 321 34.71 -1.92 36.15
CA ASP A 321 34.15 -2.81 35.14
C ASP A 321 35.09 -2.98 33.94
N CYS A 322 35.90 -1.96 33.61
CA CYS A 322 36.84 -2.02 32.50
C CYS A 322 37.97 -3.02 32.78
N GLU A 323 38.41 -3.11 34.03
CA GLU A 323 39.47 -4.00 34.47
C GLU A 323 38.94 -5.41 34.84
N ASN A 324 37.62 -5.64 34.75
CA ASN A 324 37.00 -6.91 35.09
C ASN A 324 36.93 -7.86 33.87
N PRO A 325 37.70 -8.97 33.84
CA PRO A 325 37.77 -9.89 32.71
C PRO A 325 36.49 -10.69 32.48
N SER A 326 35.50 -10.63 33.39
CA SER A 326 34.20 -11.31 33.22
C SER A 326 33.17 -10.51 32.41
N LEU A 327 33.45 -9.23 32.13
CA LEU A 327 32.52 -8.29 31.48
C LEU A 327 32.81 -8.07 30.00
N SER A 328 34.01 -8.36 29.52
CA SER A 328 34.33 -8.35 28.10
C SER A 328 35.19 -9.55 27.75
N VAL A 329 34.99 -10.06 26.54
CA VAL A 329 35.87 -11.10 26.00
C VAL A 329 37.13 -10.49 25.39
N TYR A 330 37.20 -9.17 25.26
CA TYR A 330 38.40 -8.44 24.89
C TYR A 330 39.18 -8.04 26.14
N ASN A 331 40.51 -8.02 26.03
CA ASN A 331 41.36 -7.39 27.05
C ASN A 331 41.16 -5.88 26.95
N CYS A 332 40.60 -5.31 28.02
CA CYS A 332 40.29 -3.90 28.11
C CYS A 332 41.24 -3.21 29.11
N GLU A 333 41.60 -1.97 28.81
CA GLU A 333 42.36 -1.11 29.71
C GLU A 333 41.71 0.28 29.82
N TRP A 334 41.72 0.82 31.03
CA TRP A 334 41.23 2.17 31.30
C TRP A 334 42.30 3.20 30.92
N ARG A 335 41.99 4.08 29.97
CA ARG A 335 42.88 5.17 29.53
C ARG A 335 42.09 6.46 29.33
N ASN A 336 42.62 7.58 29.84
CA ASN A 336 42.10 8.92 29.56
C ASN A 336 40.56 9.06 29.74
N ASN A 337 40.01 8.48 30.81
CA ASN A 337 38.58 8.46 31.14
C ASN A 337 37.67 7.68 30.16
N TYR A 338 38.22 6.73 29.41
CA TYR A 338 37.43 5.76 28.67
C TYR A 338 38.07 4.37 28.73
N CYS A 339 37.25 3.34 28.54
CA CYS A 339 37.72 1.97 28.43
C CYS A 339 38.02 1.65 26.95
N SER A 340 39.20 1.10 26.68
CA SER A 340 39.63 0.77 25.31
C SER A 340 40.28 -0.60 25.26
N GLN A 341 40.35 -1.20 24.07
CA GLN A 341 41.06 -2.46 23.90
C GLN A 341 42.55 -2.26 24.17
N THR A 342 43.14 -3.17 24.95
CA THR A 342 44.56 -3.16 25.28
C THR A 342 45.41 -3.16 24.02
N ASN A 343 46.30 -2.18 23.86
CA ASN A 343 47.21 -2.16 22.72
C ASN A 343 48.46 -3.01 22.99
N CYS A 344 48.39 -4.32 22.74
CA CYS A 344 49.51 -5.25 22.97
C CYS A 344 50.80 -4.81 22.26
N ASN A 345 50.70 -4.18 21.08
CA ASN A 345 51.87 -3.76 20.30
C ASN A 345 52.67 -2.61 20.96
N ALA A 346 52.15 -1.97 22.01
CA ALA A 346 52.80 -0.88 22.70
C ALA A 346 53.83 -1.34 23.76
N TYR A 347 53.84 -2.63 24.13
CA TYR A 347 54.72 -3.16 25.18
C TYR A 347 56.03 -3.70 24.60
N LEU A 348 57.15 -3.25 25.17
CA LEU A 348 58.52 -3.58 24.71
C LEU A 348 59.21 -4.64 25.58
N SER A 349 58.62 -5.01 26.72
CA SER A 349 59.17 -6.02 27.62
C SER A 349 58.26 -7.25 27.70
N GLU A 350 58.88 -8.42 27.86
CA GLU A 350 58.18 -9.71 27.98
C GLU A 350 57.26 -9.73 29.21
N ASP A 351 57.73 -9.23 30.35
CA ASP A 351 56.96 -9.18 31.60
C ASP A 351 55.71 -8.29 31.49
N GLU A 352 55.83 -7.09 30.89
CA GLU A 352 54.67 -6.21 30.66
C GLU A 352 53.68 -6.85 29.68
N CYS A 353 54.18 -7.46 28.61
CA CYS A 353 53.35 -8.14 27.61
C CYS A 353 52.53 -9.29 28.24
N ILE A 354 53.18 -10.17 29.01
CA ILE A 354 52.53 -11.33 29.64
C ILE A 354 51.56 -10.87 30.74
N SER A 355 51.91 -9.83 31.52
CA SER A 355 51.04 -9.28 32.57
C SER A 355 49.71 -8.70 32.04
N LYS A 356 49.66 -8.34 30.76
CA LYS A 356 48.48 -7.81 30.07
C LYS A 356 47.76 -8.84 29.20
N ASP A 357 48.04 -10.12 29.45
CA ASP A 357 47.41 -11.26 28.78
C ASP A 357 47.62 -11.28 27.24
N CYS A 358 48.72 -10.68 26.78
CA CYS A 358 49.18 -10.70 25.40
C CYS A 358 50.15 -11.87 25.15
N ARG A 359 50.50 -12.15 23.89
CA ARG A 359 51.46 -13.18 23.47
C ARG A 359 52.79 -12.54 23.07
N TRP A 360 53.87 -12.87 23.78
CA TRP A 360 55.22 -12.45 23.40
C TRP A 360 55.81 -13.35 22.30
N ASN A 361 56.49 -12.76 21.31
CA ASN A 361 57.17 -13.48 20.23
C ASN A 361 58.60 -12.94 20.04
N GLY A 362 59.37 -12.91 21.13
CA GLY A 362 60.81 -12.60 21.14
C GLY A 362 61.17 -11.13 21.06
N ASN A 363 60.60 -10.40 20.10
CA ASN A 363 60.87 -8.96 19.91
C ASN A 363 59.61 -8.08 19.92
N ASN A 364 58.43 -8.68 19.74
CA ASN A 364 57.16 -7.97 19.65
C ASN A 364 56.10 -8.67 20.50
N CYS A 365 55.23 -7.87 21.09
CA CYS A 365 54.06 -8.31 21.82
C CYS A 365 52.83 -8.28 20.90
N PHE A 366 52.17 -9.43 20.73
CA PHE A 366 51.00 -9.60 19.88
C PHE A 366 49.75 -9.93 20.72
N TYR A 367 48.58 -9.71 20.14
CA TYR A 367 47.34 -10.23 20.72
C TYR A 367 47.39 -11.76 20.79
N LYS A 368 46.82 -12.35 21.84
CA LYS A 368 46.50 -13.78 21.82
C LYS A 368 45.50 -14.05 20.70
N GLU A 369 45.64 -15.21 20.06
CA GLU A 369 44.71 -15.66 19.02
C GLU A 369 43.34 -15.81 19.68
N PHE A 370 42.47 -14.85 19.40
CA PHE A 370 41.14 -14.79 19.95
C PHE A 370 40.20 -15.53 19.00
N ASP A 371 39.47 -16.53 19.49
CA ASP A 371 38.42 -17.18 18.71
C ASP A 371 37.21 -16.24 18.63
N TYR A 372 37.36 -15.22 17.78
CA TYR A 372 36.35 -14.20 17.53
C TYR A 372 35.08 -14.84 17.01
N TYR A 373 35.20 -15.83 16.13
CA TYR A 373 34.07 -16.46 15.47
C TYR A 373 33.22 -17.27 16.45
N SER A 374 33.83 -18.09 17.33
CA SER A 374 33.07 -18.88 18.30
C SER A 374 32.33 -18.00 19.33
N ASN A 375 32.99 -16.94 19.79
CA ASN A 375 32.44 -16.05 20.81
C ASN A 375 31.39 -15.11 20.23
N GLU A 376 31.58 -14.63 19.01
CA GLU A 376 30.56 -13.82 18.33
C GLU A 376 29.30 -14.64 18.05
N GLU A 377 29.45 -15.89 17.62
CA GLU A 377 28.33 -16.82 17.43
C GLU A 377 27.56 -17.05 18.75
N SER A 378 28.28 -17.09 19.89
CA SER A 378 27.69 -17.29 21.22
C SER A 378 26.78 -16.16 21.73
N CYS A 379 26.99 -14.90 21.31
CA CYS A 379 26.06 -13.81 21.63
C CYS A 379 24.96 -13.70 20.57
N ARG A 380 25.27 -13.97 19.29
CA ARG A 380 24.31 -13.85 18.18
C ARG A 380 23.12 -14.80 18.29
N ILE A 381 23.23 -15.92 19.02
CA ILE A 381 22.07 -16.79 19.33
C ILE A 381 20.94 -16.05 20.09
N TYR A 382 21.27 -14.95 20.77
CA TYR A 382 20.31 -14.10 21.50
C TYR A 382 19.85 -12.88 20.70
N ASN A 383 20.07 -12.86 19.38
CA ASN A 383 19.48 -11.84 18.51
C ASN A 383 17.96 -11.82 18.71
N ASN A 384 17.36 -10.62 18.75
CA ASN A 384 15.93 -10.42 19.03
C ASN A 384 15.46 -10.96 20.41
N GLN A 385 16.38 -11.21 21.35
CA GLN A 385 16.11 -11.63 22.72
C GLN A 385 16.85 -10.72 23.72
N LYS A 386 16.41 -9.46 23.86
CA LYS A 386 17.05 -8.44 24.73
C LYS A 386 17.35 -8.97 26.13
N SER A 387 16.36 -9.56 26.81
CA SER A 387 16.54 -10.08 28.17
C SER A 387 17.58 -11.19 28.28
N SER A 388 17.61 -12.10 27.30
CA SER A 388 18.59 -13.19 27.25
C SER A 388 20.00 -12.68 26.91
N CYS A 389 20.10 -11.64 26.07
CA CYS A 389 21.35 -10.96 25.77
C CYS A 389 21.91 -10.23 27.00
N GLU A 390 21.08 -9.45 27.69
CA GLU A 390 21.46 -8.68 28.87
C GLU A 390 21.77 -9.56 30.09
N ALA A 391 21.25 -10.80 30.13
CA ALA A 391 21.60 -11.79 31.14
C ALA A 391 23.05 -12.31 31.01
N LYS A 392 23.72 -12.10 29.86
CA LYS A 392 25.11 -12.49 29.65
C LYS A 392 26.03 -11.28 29.82
N SER A 393 26.90 -11.33 30.83
CA SER A 393 27.83 -10.24 31.17
C SER A 393 28.76 -9.82 30.03
N THR A 394 29.13 -10.76 29.17
CA THR A 394 30.03 -10.59 28.01
C THR A 394 29.34 -10.10 26.74
N CYS A 395 28.00 -10.04 26.73
CA CYS A 395 27.23 -9.58 25.59
C CYS A 395 26.67 -8.18 25.84
N ASN A 396 26.38 -7.48 24.74
CA ASN A 396 25.77 -6.17 24.75
C ASN A 396 24.64 -6.10 23.74
N TRP A 397 23.48 -5.66 24.20
CA TRP A 397 22.33 -5.42 23.35
C TRP A 397 22.53 -4.16 22.53
N VAL A 398 22.32 -4.26 21.21
CA VAL A 398 22.29 -3.11 20.32
C VAL A 398 20.97 -3.11 19.56
N PRO A 399 20.08 -2.13 19.82
CA PRO A 399 18.87 -1.97 19.04
C PRO A 399 19.22 -1.81 17.56
N SER A 400 18.65 -2.67 16.71
CA SER A 400 18.95 -2.70 15.28
C SER A 400 17.84 -3.36 14.49
N TYR A 401 17.70 -2.92 13.24
CA TYR A 401 16.45 -3.08 12.49
C TYR A 401 16.66 -3.49 11.03
N PHE A 402 17.91 -3.71 10.59
CA PHE A 402 18.27 -4.06 9.21
C PHE A 402 19.16 -5.30 9.08
N ASN A 403 19.78 -5.76 10.17
CA ASN A 403 20.63 -6.96 10.18
C ASN A 403 19.85 -8.16 10.74
N TYR A 404 18.87 -8.63 9.98
CA TYR A 404 18.06 -9.81 10.32
C TYR A 404 18.73 -11.09 9.82
N ASN A 405 19.75 -11.57 10.53
CA ASN A 405 20.17 -12.97 10.41
C ASN A 405 19.43 -13.88 11.43
N GLY A 406 18.29 -13.45 11.98
CA GLY A 406 17.54 -14.19 13.00
C GLY A 406 16.03 -13.90 12.99
N SER A 407 15.25 -14.78 13.64
CA SER A 407 13.80 -14.69 13.77
C SER A 407 13.35 -13.42 14.49
N LEU A 408 12.22 -12.82 14.10
CA LEU A 408 11.64 -11.67 14.81
C LEU A 408 11.36 -11.97 16.30
N PRO A 409 11.36 -10.94 17.17
CA PRO A 409 10.88 -11.09 18.54
C PRO A 409 9.46 -11.67 18.57
N MET A 410 9.18 -12.53 19.56
CA MET A 410 7.90 -13.24 19.71
C MET A 410 6.70 -12.29 19.72
N PHE A 411 6.86 -11.09 20.30
CA PHE A 411 5.82 -10.07 20.31
C PHE A 411 5.45 -9.59 18.90
N TYR A 412 6.44 -9.24 18.07
CA TYR A 412 6.18 -8.82 16.67
C TYR A 412 5.59 -9.96 15.84
N TRP A 413 5.99 -11.21 16.09
CA TRP A 413 5.39 -12.37 15.45
C TRP A 413 3.90 -12.52 15.82
N SER A 414 3.56 -12.30 17.09
CA SER A 414 2.18 -12.33 17.58
C SER A 414 1.34 -11.18 17.00
N LEU A 415 1.89 -9.96 16.96
CA LEU A 415 1.26 -8.81 16.32
C LEU A 415 1.00 -9.05 14.84
N TRP A 416 1.96 -9.64 14.14
CA TRP A 416 1.84 -9.97 12.74
C TRP A 416 0.65 -10.90 12.47
N LEU A 417 0.49 -11.97 13.26
CA LEU A 417 -0.69 -12.86 13.16
C LEU A 417 -2.00 -12.11 13.41
N ILE A 418 -2.04 -11.26 14.44
CA ILE A 418 -3.22 -10.45 14.77
C ILE A 418 -3.56 -9.52 13.61
N TYR A 419 -2.57 -8.85 13.00
CA TYR A 419 -2.81 -7.91 11.90
C TYR A 419 -3.32 -8.60 10.64
N ASN A 420 -2.85 -9.81 10.38
CA ASN A 420 -3.37 -10.64 9.30
C ASN A 420 -4.82 -11.06 9.54
N ALA A 421 -5.16 -11.48 10.76
CA ALA A 421 -6.54 -11.79 11.13
C ALA A 421 -7.46 -10.57 11.00
N ILE A 422 -6.99 -9.39 11.45
CA ILE A 422 -7.69 -8.11 11.29
C ILE A 422 -7.88 -7.79 9.81
N PHE A 423 -6.86 -7.97 8.96
CA PHE A 423 -6.96 -7.67 7.55
C PHE A 423 -7.96 -8.59 6.83
N ILE A 424 -7.95 -9.89 7.13
CA ILE A 424 -8.98 -10.83 6.64
C ILE A 424 -10.38 -10.39 7.09
N GLY A 425 -10.53 -10.00 8.36
CA GLY A 425 -11.78 -9.44 8.88
C GLY A 425 -12.22 -8.18 8.12
N PHE A 426 -11.28 -7.29 7.79
CA PHE A 426 -11.54 -6.10 6.99
C PHE A 426 -11.96 -6.44 5.56
N ILE A 427 -11.33 -7.43 4.90
CA ILE A 427 -11.74 -7.90 3.57
C ILE A 427 -13.17 -8.42 3.60
N LEU A 428 -13.52 -9.27 4.58
CA LEU A 428 -14.89 -9.78 4.74
C LEU A 428 -15.90 -8.66 4.98
N LEU A 429 -15.54 -7.68 5.81
CA LEU A 429 -16.35 -6.48 6.04
C LEU A 429 -16.57 -5.70 4.74
N MET A 430 -15.55 -5.57 3.88
CA MET A 430 -15.66 -4.88 2.59
C MET A 430 -16.48 -5.65 1.56
N VAL A 431 -16.43 -6.99 1.55
CA VAL A 431 -17.32 -7.83 0.73
C VAL A 431 -18.77 -7.60 1.14
N TRP A 432 -19.07 -7.68 2.44
CA TRP A 432 -20.40 -7.43 2.98
C TRP A 432 -20.88 -6.00 2.69
N TYR A 433 -20.03 -4.99 2.92
CA TYR A 433 -20.34 -3.59 2.62
C TYR A 433 -20.60 -3.36 1.13
N GLY A 434 -19.78 -3.97 0.26
CA GLY A 434 -19.93 -3.90 -1.19
C GLY A 434 -21.27 -4.47 -1.66
N GLN A 435 -21.74 -5.57 -1.05
CA GLN A 435 -23.06 -6.15 -1.31
C GLN A 435 -24.19 -5.23 -0.82
N LEU A 436 -24.08 -4.72 0.41
CA LEU A 436 -25.08 -3.82 1.01
C LEU A 436 -25.30 -2.55 0.17
N VAL A 437 -24.23 -2.05 -0.45
CA VAL A 437 -24.26 -0.83 -1.26
C VAL A 437 -24.45 -1.13 -2.76
N GLY A 438 -24.53 -2.40 -3.15
CA GLY A 438 -24.71 -2.84 -4.54
C GLY A 438 -23.52 -2.49 -5.45
N SER A 439 -22.31 -2.35 -4.91
CA SER A 439 -21.10 -1.99 -5.67
C SER A 439 -20.26 -3.23 -5.99
N THR A 440 -20.40 -3.74 -7.21
CA THR A 440 -19.59 -4.86 -7.72
C THR A 440 -18.10 -4.53 -7.75
N HIS A 441 -17.73 -3.26 -7.98
CA HIS A 441 -16.34 -2.82 -7.96
C HIS A 441 -15.70 -2.96 -6.58
N VAL A 442 -16.43 -2.63 -5.49
CA VAL A 442 -15.93 -2.80 -4.12
C VAL A 442 -15.78 -4.28 -3.76
N VAL A 443 -16.75 -5.12 -4.15
CA VAL A 443 -16.68 -6.57 -3.93
C VAL A 443 -15.49 -7.17 -4.67
N ASN A 444 -15.32 -6.86 -5.96
CA ASN A 444 -14.20 -7.37 -6.76
C ASN A 444 -12.85 -6.90 -6.22
N LEU A 445 -12.78 -5.66 -5.74
CA LEU A 445 -11.58 -5.12 -5.12
C LEU A 445 -11.23 -5.89 -3.83
N ALA A 446 -12.21 -6.19 -2.97
CA ALA A 446 -12.00 -6.98 -1.76
C ALA A 446 -11.58 -8.43 -2.07
N VAL A 447 -12.22 -9.07 -3.05
CA VAL A 447 -11.82 -10.41 -3.52
C VAL A 447 -10.42 -10.41 -4.12
N GLY A 448 -10.08 -9.39 -4.92
CA GLY A 448 -8.74 -9.22 -5.47
C GLY A 448 -7.67 -9.06 -4.40
N ALA A 449 -7.95 -8.28 -3.35
CA ALA A 449 -7.06 -8.15 -2.20
C ALA A 449 -6.92 -9.45 -1.41
N PHE A 450 -7.98 -10.24 -1.26
CA PHE A 450 -7.90 -11.57 -0.66
C PHE A 450 -6.97 -12.49 -1.45
N VAL A 451 -7.13 -12.54 -2.78
CA VAL A 451 -6.24 -13.34 -3.65
C VAL A 451 -4.80 -12.87 -3.54
N LEU A 452 -4.58 -11.55 -3.59
CA LEU A 452 -3.25 -10.97 -3.43
C LEU A 452 -2.63 -11.32 -2.07
N GLU A 453 -3.42 -11.29 -1.00
CA GLU A 453 -2.97 -11.65 0.35
C GLU A 453 -2.60 -13.13 0.45
N VAL A 454 -3.41 -14.03 -0.10
CA VAL A 454 -3.06 -15.46 -0.14
C VAL A 454 -1.74 -15.67 -0.90
N ILE A 455 -1.57 -15.02 -2.05
CA ILE A 455 -0.33 -15.10 -2.83
C ILE A 455 0.86 -14.52 -2.06
N SER A 456 0.72 -13.32 -1.46
CA SER A 456 1.80 -12.66 -0.74
C SER A 456 2.25 -13.45 0.49
N ARG A 457 1.30 -14.08 1.20
CA ARG A 457 1.60 -14.97 2.34
C ARG A 457 2.25 -16.25 1.89
N TYR A 458 1.77 -16.85 0.80
CA TYR A 458 2.37 -18.04 0.23
C TYR A 458 3.86 -17.84 -0.08
N PHE A 459 4.21 -16.73 -0.75
CA PHE A 459 5.60 -16.38 -1.03
C PHE A 459 6.39 -15.92 0.21
N GLY A 460 5.75 -15.18 1.14
CA GLY A 460 6.39 -14.74 2.37
C GLY A 460 6.80 -15.91 3.28
N PHE A 461 5.87 -16.83 3.52
CA PHE A 461 6.16 -18.06 4.28
C PHE A 461 7.23 -18.93 3.61
N TRP A 462 7.28 -18.94 2.26
CA TRP A 462 8.33 -19.62 1.51
C TRP A 462 9.73 -19.06 1.81
N MET A 463 9.87 -17.73 1.91
CA MET A 463 11.14 -17.09 2.27
C MET A 463 11.49 -17.25 3.75
N ASP A 464 10.50 -17.21 4.64
CA ASP A 464 10.73 -17.16 6.09
C ASP A 464 10.94 -18.54 6.75
N ILE A 465 10.31 -19.62 6.26
CA ILE A 465 10.36 -20.95 6.91
C ILE A 465 11.51 -21.84 6.39
N GLY A 466 12.22 -21.43 5.33
CA GLY A 466 13.55 -21.98 5.00
C GLY A 466 13.66 -23.50 4.85
N GLY A 467 12.57 -24.22 4.51
CA GLY A 467 12.58 -25.67 4.41
C GLY A 467 11.44 -26.26 3.58
N TYR A 468 11.78 -27.28 2.78
CA TYR A 468 10.85 -28.01 1.90
C TYR A 468 9.65 -28.66 2.64
N LEU A 469 9.80 -28.90 3.95
CA LEU A 469 8.79 -29.57 4.79
C LEU A 469 7.68 -28.60 5.23
N GLY A 470 8.04 -27.38 5.63
CA GLY A 470 7.07 -26.32 5.92
C GLY A 470 6.26 -25.92 4.69
N PHE A 471 6.93 -25.85 3.53
CA PHE A 471 6.31 -25.63 2.22
C PHE A 471 5.25 -26.68 1.89
N SER A 472 5.57 -27.96 2.06
CA SER A 472 4.67 -29.06 1.72
C SER A 472 3.44 -29.07 2.62
N PHE A 473 3.62 -28.85 3.93
CA PHE A 473 2.52 -28.87 4.90
C PHE A 473 1.53 -27.72 4.70
N LEU A 474 2.03 -26.49 4.54
CA LEU A 474 1.18 -25.31 4.31
C LEU A 474 0.44 -25.41 2.97
N SER A 475 1.13 -25.83 1.91
CA SER A 475 0.48 -26.01 0.59
C SER A 475 -0.64 -27.06 0.62
N ILE A 476 -0.48 -28.13 1.41
CA ILE A 476 -1.52 -29.16 1.59
C ILE A 476 -2.72 -28.57 2.36
N LEU A 477 -2.48 -27.86 3.47
CA LEU A 477 -3.56 -27.24 4.26
C LEU A 477 -4.35 -26.20 3.45
N ASP A 478 -3.66 -25.34 2.70
CA ASP A 478 -4.30 -24.33 1.85
C ASP A 478 -5.05 -24.97 0.68
N GLY A 479 -4.47 -25.99 0.05
CA GLY A 479 -5.15 -26.78 -0.98
C GLY A 479 -6.44 -27.41 -0.47
N ILE A 480 -6.41 -28.00 0.73
CA ILE A 480 -7.60 -28.54 1.40
C ILE A 480 -8.60 -27.42 1.69
N GLY A 481 -8.15 -26.26 2.20
CA GLY A 481 -9.00 -25.11 2.49
C GLY A 481 -9.72 -24.56 1.25
N LEU A 482 -9.02 -24.44 0.13
CA LEU A 482 -9.59 -24.00 -1.15
C LEU A 482 -10.59 -25.02 -1.71
N ILE A 483 -10.28 -26.31 -1.66
CA ILE A 483 -11.19 -27.38 -2.09
C ILE A 483 -12.46 -27.37 -1.21
N PHE A 484 -12.28 -27.26 0.10
CA PHE A 484 -13.40 -27.19 1.04
C PHE A 484 -14.25 -25.94 0.82
N GLY A 485 -13.62 -24.78 0.64
CA GLY A 485 -14.30 -23.52 0.32
C GLY A 485 -15.09 -23.59 -0.99
N ALA A 486 -14.48 -24.11 -2.06
CA ALA A 486 -15.12 -24.31 -3.35
C ALA A 486 -16.33 -25.26 -3.28
N TRP A 487 -16.28 -26.27 -2.41
CA TRP A 487 -17.40 -27.19 -2.18
C TRP A 487 -18.49 -26.61 -1.26
N TYR A 488 -18.12 -25.81 -0.26
CA TYR A 488 -19.02 -25.35 0.80
C TYR A 488 -19.77 -24.06 0.44
N ILE A 489 -19.11 -23.09 -0.21
CA ILE A 489 -19.71 -21.79 -0.59
C ILE A 489 -20.98 -21.97 -1.45
N PRO A 490 -21.01 -22.84 -2.48
CA PRO A 490 -22.22 -23.07 -3.26
C PRO A 490 -23.39 -23.61 -2.43
N LYS A 491 -23.12 -24.38 -1.38
CA LYS A 491 -24.16 -24.92 -0.49
C LYS A 491 -24.78 -23.86 0.40
N ILE A 492 -23.97 -22.97 0.97
CA ILE A 492 -24.47 -21.81 1.72
C ILE A 492 -25.34 -20.95 0.81
N ARG A 493 -24.84 -20.65 -0.41
CA ARG A 493 -25.59 -19.87 -1.39
C ARG A 493 -26.96 -20.50 -1.69
N ARG A 494 -27.02 -21.81 -1.93
CA ARG A 494 -28.28 -22.52 -2.18
C ARG A 494 -29.22 -22.49 -0.98
N LYS A 495 -28.69 -22.56 0.24
CA LYS A 495 -29.50 -22.48 1.47
C LYS A 495 -30.10 -21.09 1.65
N LEU A 496 -29.29 -20.04 1.48
CA LEU A 496 -29.75 -18.65 1.55
C LEU A 496 -30.82 -18.34 0.49
N ILE A 497 -30.66 -18.84 -0.74
CA ILE A 497 -31.68 -18.68 -1.79
C ILE A 497 -32.98 -19.39 -1.40
N LYS A 498 -32.90 -20.61 -0.84
CA LYS A 498 -34.10 -21.33 -0.36
C LYS A 498 -34.79 -20.64 0.83
N ASP A 499 -34.03 -20.02 1.70
CA ASP A 499 -34.56 -19.31 2.87
C ASP A 499 -35.24 -18.00 2.43
N ILE A 500 -34.70 -17.30 1.41
CA ILE A 500 -35.33 -16.12 0.79
C ILE A 500 -36.64 -16.49 0.07
N ASP A 501 -36.63 -17.54 -0.75
CA ASP A 501 -37.84 -18.01 -1.46
C ASP A 501 -38.94 -18.43 -0.46
N LYS A 502 -38.59 -18.98 0.70
CA LYS A 502 -39.56 -19.36 1.74
C LYS A 502 -40.20 -18.19 2.46
N ASP A 503 -39.48 -17.09 2.65
CA ASP A 503 -40.04 -15.88 3.29
C ASP A 503 -40.93 -15.09 2.32
N GLU A 504 -40.72 -15.22 1.00
CA GLU A 504 -41.62 -14.66 -0.03
C GLU A 504 -42.94 -15.46 -0.16
N ASP A 505 -42.94 -16.77 0.12
CA ASP A 505 -44.15 -17.63 0.06
C ASP A 505 -45.05 -17.52 1.32
N VAL A 506 -44.63 -16.79 2.35
CA VAL A 506 -45.36 -16.63 3.64
C VAL A 506 -45.97 -15.22 3.80
N GLN A 507 -45.74 -14.31 2.85
CA GLN A 507 -46.44 -13.02 2.72
C GLN A 507 -47.49 -13.07 1.61
#